data_AF-A0A0F9UAR6-F1
#
_entry.id   AF-A0A0F9UAR6-F1
#
_cell.length_a   1.000
_cell.length_b   1.000
_cell.length_c   1.000
_cell.angle_alpha   90.00
_cell.angle_beta   90.00
_cell.angle_gamma   90.00
#
_symmetry.space_group_name_H-M   'P 1'
#
loop_
_entity.id
_entity.type
_entity.pdbx_description
1 polymer ?
#
loop_
_entity_poly.entity_id
_entity_poly.type
_entity_poly.pdbx_seq_one_letter_code
_entity_poly.pdbx_strand_id
1 'polypeptide(L)'
;MSSSSISDWETLTEEQRNYACINQKLTQSFINKHWEELTNLQRDYVYKYQKLTQTFISKHWKELTEFQRIDVCEYQKLTQPFITKHWEESTEWQRDYVYKYQKLTQSFINKHWEDLTEFHRNRTTQIHKNYPTKTERIKRAKEYAKQHGLKIKGKWLYAFRNHDERGCGMWNKTIFYSKGKLYRDWHCDPRVGVENSFGLGIWPKGNTPVRVPLGSFVVAVSRHDGKARVEAFEVV
;
A
#
# COMPACT_ATOMS: atom_id res chain seq x y z
N MET A 1 -10.10 -12.46 -21.94
CA MET A 1 -11.18 -13.19 -21.25
C MET A 1 -12.18 -12.16 -20.74
N SER A 2 -13.44 -12.25 -21.16
CA SER A 2 -14.51 -11.37 -20.68
C SER A 2 -14.64 -11.53 -19.16
N SER A 3 -14.75 -10.43 -18.42
CA SER A 3 -14.97 -10.49 -16.97
C SER A 3 -16.35 -11.07 -16.70
N SER A 4 -16.43 -12.37 -16.38
CA SER A 4 -17.66 -12.99 -15.89
C SER A 4 -18.08 -12.27 -14.60
N SER A 5 -19.35 -11.84 -14.56
CA SER A 5 -19.96 -11.26 -13.36
C SER A 5 -19.95 -12.29 -12.23
N ILE A 6 -19.67 -11.87 -11.00
CA ILE A 6 -19.78 -12.73 -9.79
C ILE A 6 -21.23 -13.09 -9.45
N SER A 7 -22.21 -12.65 -10.24
CA SER A 7 -23.64 -12.98 -10.09
C SER A 7 -23.89 -14.48 -10.07
N ASP A 8 -23.12 -15.25 -10.84
CA ASP A 8 -23.32 -16.70 -11.00
C ASP A 8 -22.12 -17.49 -10.46
N TRP A 9 -21.63 -17.11 -9.27
CA TRP A 9 -20.43 -17.67 -8.62
C TRP A 9 -20.33 -19.21 -8.70
N GLU A 10 -21.45 -19.88 -8.46
CA GLU A 10 -21.57 -21.34 -8.46
C GLU A 10 -21.27 -21.96 -9.83
N THR A 11 -21.54 -21.24 -10.91
CA THR A 11 -21.29 -21.68 -12.30
C THR A 11 -19.89 -21.33 -12.82
N LEU A 12 -19.14 -20.50 -12.10
CA LEU A 12 -17.80 -20.10 -12.50
C LEU A 12 -16.81 -21.26 -12.36
N THR A 13 -15.89 -21.37 -13.33
CA THR A 13 -14.73 -22.25 -13.23
C THR A 13 -13.80 -21.77 -12.11
N GLU A 14 -12.92 -22.65 -11.64
CA GLU A 14 -11.92 -22.29 -10.62
C GLU A 14 -11.05 -21.11 -11.07
N GLU A 15 -10.62 -21.09 -12.34
CA GLU A 15 -9.82 -19.99 -12.89
C GLU A 15 -10.60 -18.67 -12.89
N GLN A 16 -11.89 -18.70 -13.22
CA GLN A 16 -12.75 -17.51 -13.18
C GLN A 16 -12.95 -17.01 -11.74
N ARG A 17 -13.09 -17.92 -10.77
CA ARG A 17 -13.17 -17.58 -9.34
C ARG A 17 -11.86 -16.99 -8.83
N ASN A 18 -10.72 -17.57 -9.20
CA ASN A 18 -9.39 -17.03 -8.88
C ASN A 18 -9.23 -15.61 -9.44
N TYR A 19 -9.59 -15.43 -10.72
CA TYR A 19 -9.57 -14.11 -11.36
C TYR A 19 -10.47 -13.11 -10.64
N ALA A 20 -11.66 -13.52 -10.20
CA ALA A 20 -12.58 -12.67 -9.45
C ALA A 20 -12.01 -12.26 -8.09
N CYS A 21 -11.42 -13.18 -7.33
CA CYS A 21 -10.79 -12.89 -6.04
C CYS A 21 -9.63 -11.88 -6.14
N ILE A 22 -8.95 -11.80 -7.29
CA ILE A 22 -7.83 -10.87 -7.51
C ILE A 22 -8.31 -9.54 -8.08
N ASN A 23 -9.22 -9.55 -9.06
CA ASN A 23 -9.48 -8.39 -9.93
C ASN A 23 -10.85 -7.73 -9.73
N GLN A 24 -11.76 -8.38 -9.00
CA GLN A 24 -13.08 -7.82 -8.72
C GLN A 24 -13.17 -7.30 -7.28
N LYS A 25 -14.09 -6.36 -7.05
CA LYS A 25 -14.37 -5.85 -5.71
C LYS A 25 -15.44 -6.72 -5.06
N LEU A 26 -15.01 -7.66 -4.23
CA LEU A 26 -15.91 -8.52 -3.47
C LEU A 26 -16.37 -7.79 -2.21
N THR A 27 -17.68 -7.83 -1.93
CA THR A 27 -18.21 -7.24 -0.70
C THR A 27 -17.97 -8.17 0.48
N GLN A 28 -17.92 -7.64 1.71
CA GLN A 28 -17.79 -8.48 2.90
C GLN A 28 -18.94 -9.50 3.02
N SER A 29 -20.16 -9.12 2.63
CA SER A 29 -21.32 -10.03 2.63
C SER A 29 -21.14 -11.17 1.64
N PHE A 30 -20.58 -10.90 0.45
CA PHE A 30 -20.27 -11.93 -0.53
C PHE A 30 -19.21 -12.90 0.00
N ILE A 31 -18.12 -12.36 0.55
CA ILE A 31 -17.02 -13.17 1.11
C ILE A 31 -17.54 -14.06 2.24
N ASN A 32 -18.37 -13.52 3.15
CA ASN A 32 -18.96 -14.31 4.24
C ASN A 32 -19.85 -15.44 3.72
N LYS A 33 -20.68 -15.17 2.68
CA LYS A 33 -21.61 -16.14 2.12
C LYS A 33 -20.87 -17.34 1.51
N HIS A 34 -19.79 -17.09 0.78
CA HIS A 34 -19.07 -18.10 0.00
C HIS A 34 -17.77 -18.59 0.65
N TRP A 35 -17.48 -18.20 1.91
CA TRP A 35 -16.18 -18.46 2.54
C TRP A 35 -15.79 -19.94 2.60
N GLU A 36 -16.75 -20.80 2.94
CA GLU A 36 -16.53 -22.24 3.07
C GLU A 36 -16.32 -22.92 1.71
N GLU A 37 -16.74 -22.28 0.62
CA GLU A 37 -16.56 -22.78 -0.75
C GLU A 37 -15.22 -22.36 -1.36
N LEU A 38 -14.52 -21.39 -0.75
CA LEU A 38 -13.25 -20.90 -1.27
C LEU A 38 -12.13 -21.91 -1.02
N THR A 39 -11.35 -22.18 -2.07
CA THR A 39 -10.09 -22.92 -1.94
C THR A 39 -9.07 -22.13 -1.11
N ASN A 40 -8.03 -22.78 -0.58
CA ASN A 40 -6.96 -22.08 0.15
C ASN A 40 -6.31 -20.99 -0.71
N LEU A 41 -6.06 -21.27 -1.98
CA LEU A 41 -5.51 -20.30 -2.92
C LEU A 41 -6.44 -19.08 -3.11
N GLN A 42 -7.75 -19.31 -3.19
CA GLN A 42 -8.73 -18.22 -3.27
C GLN A 42 -8.79 -17.40 -1.99
N ARG A 43 -8.67 -18.05 -0.82
CA ARG A 43 -8.58 -17.37 0.48
C ARG A 43 -7.33 -16.48 0.56
N ASP A 44 -6.18 -16.95 0.07
CA ASP A 44 -4.95 -16.16 -0.01
C ASP A 44 -5.17 -14.90 -0.87
N TYR A 45 -5.79 -15.05 -2.04
CA TYR A 45 -6.16 -13.91 -2.88
C TYR A 45 -7.14 -12.95 -2.18
N VAL A 46 -8.10 -13.46 -1.42
CA VAL A 46 -9.04 -12.63 -0.66
C VAL A 46 -8.31 -11.83 0.42
N TYR A 47 -7.44 -12.45 1.22
CA TYR A 47 -6.65 -11.75 2.24
C TYR A 47 -5.70 -10.71 1.66
N LYS A 48 -5.22 -10.92 0.43
CA LYS A 48 -4.27 -10.03 -0.23
C LYS A 48 -4.93 -8.86 -0.98
N TYR A 49 -6.00 -9.13 -1.72
CA TYR A 49 -6.54 -8.17 -2.69
C TYR A 49 -7.87 -7.56 -2.28
N GLN A 50 -8.62 -8.19 -1.37
CA GLN A 50 -9.92 -7.69 -0.92
C GLN A 50 -9.80 -6.85 0.34
N LYS A 51 -10.75 -5.92 0.52
CA LYS A 51 -10.84 -5.14 1.75
C LYS A 51 -11.68 -5.89 2.78
N LEU A 52 -11.03 -6.43 3.80
CA LEU A 52 -11.68 -7.19 4.85
C LEU A 52 -11.93 -6.34 6.09
N THR A 53 -12.98 -6.70 6.84
CA THR A 53 -13.19 -6.16 8.18
C THR A 53 -12.28 -6.88 9.18
N GLN A 54 -11.77 -6.14 10.17
CA GLN A 54 -10.93 -6.74 11.20
C GLN A 54 -11.71 -7.72 12.09
N THR A 55 -13.04 -7.56 12.23
CA THR A 55 -13.90 -8.55 12.89
C THR A 55 -13.88 -9.89 12.15
N PHE A 56 -13.98 -9.87 10.82
CA PHE A 56 -13.86 -11.07 9.99
C PHE A 56 -12.48 -11.72 10.15
N ILE A 57 -11.41 -10.94 10.04
CA ILE A 57 -10.04 -11.45 10.19
C ILE A 57 -9.84 -12.05 11.59
N SER A 58 -10.25 -11.37 12.66
CA SER A 58 -10.13 -11.88 14.03
C SER A 58 -10.90 -13.18 14.25
N LYS A 59 -12.07 -13.35 13.61
CA LYS A 59 -12.85 -14.60 13.70
C LYS A 59 -12.06 -15.80 13.17
N HIS A 60 -11.35 -15.61 12.06
CA HIS A 60 -10.62 -16.68 11.37
C HIS A 60 -9.13 -16.74 11.73
N TRP A 61 -8.63 -15.83 12.57
CA TRP A 61 -7.19 -15.63 12.80
C TRP A 61 -6.44 -16.91 13.19
N LYS A 62 -7.04 -17.74 14.06
CA LYS A 62 -6.44 -18.99 14.53
C LYS A 62 -6.38 -20.08 13.45
N GLU A 63 -7.26 -20.02 12.47
CA GLU A 63 -7.32 -20.94 11.31
C GLU A 63 -6.36 -20.52 10.20
N LEU A 64 -5.87 -19.27 10.21
CA LEU A 64 -4.94 -18.77 9.20
C LEU A 64 -3.60 -19.50 9.26
N THR A 65 -3.11 -19.85 8.07
CA THR A 65 -1.73 -20.29 7.90
C THR A 65 -0.76 -19.13 8.21
N GLU A 66 0.51 -19.46 8.40
CA GLU A 66 1.55 -18.44 8.61
C GLU A 66 1.61 -17.44 7.44
N PHE A 67 1.54 -17.93 6.20
CA PHE A 67 1.53 -17.08 5.00
C PHE A 67 0.30 -16.19 4.91
N GLN A 68 -0.89 -16.69 5.27
CA GLN A 68 -2.11 -15.88 5.28
C GLN A 68 -2.05 -14.76 6.33
N ARG A 69 -1.46 -15.02 7.50
CA ARG A 69 -1.22 -13.96 8.51
C ARG A 69 -0.23 -12.91 8.00
N ILE A 70 0.81 -13.33 7.27
CA ILE A 70 1.74 -12.40 6.62
C ILE A 70 1.00 -11.52 5.58
N ASP A 71 0.16 -12.11 4.72
CA ASP A 71 -0.64 -11.35 3.76
C ASP A 71 -1.58 -10.36 4.48
N VAL A 72 -2.20 -10.75 5.60
CA VAL A 72 -2.99 -9.83 6.42
C VAL A 72 -2.14 -8.67 6.96
N CYS A 73 -0.98 -8.97 7.53
CA CYS A 73 -0.04 -7.96 8.04
C CYS A 73 0.49 -7.02 6.95
N GLU A 74 0.60 -7.50 5.70
CA GLU A 74 1.10 -6.72 4.57
C GLU A 74 0.01 -5.86 3.90
N TYR A 75 -1.13 -6.46 3.56
CA TYR A 75 -2.09 -5.87 2.63
C TYR A 75 -3.34 -5.30 3.30
N GLN A 76 -3.69 -5.74 4.50
CA GLN A 76 -4.85 -5.22 5.21
C GLN A 76 -4.51 -3.96 5.99
N LYS A 77 -5.48 -3.05 6.13
CA LYS A 77 -5.34 -1.89 7.00
C LYS A 77 -5.70 -2.27 8.44
N LEU A 78 -4.69 -2.53 9.25
CA LEU A 78 -4.88 -2.94 10.65
C LEU A 78 -4.90 -1.72 11.56
N THR A 79 -5.73 -1.77 12.60
CA THR A 79 -5.75 -0.74 13.65
C THR A 79 -4.84 -1.13 14.80
N GLN A 80 -4.36 -0.13 15.54
CA GLN A 80 -3.52 -0.35 16.71
C GLN A 80 -4.11 -1.37 17.71
N PRO A 81 -5.41 -1.35 18.06
CA PRO A 81 -5.99 -2.35 18.94
C PRO A 81 -5.94 -3.79 18.41
N PHE A 82 -6.14 -3.98 17.10
CA PHE A 82 -6.03 -5.30 16.48
C PHE A 82 -4.61 -5.83 16.55
N ILE A 83 -3.64 -4.98 16.17
CA ILE A 83 -2.21 -5.33 16.22
C ILE A 83 -1.81 -5.70 17.65
N THR A 84 -2.17 -4.88 18.64
CA THR A 84 -1.88 -5.16 20.05
C THR A 84 -2.52 -6.47 20.52
N LYS A 85 -3.76 -6.74 20.13
CA LYS A 85 -4.48 -7.98 20.50
C LYS A 85 -3.77 -9.24 20.02
N HIS A 86 -3.20 -9.20 18.81
CA HIS A 86 -2.60 -10.36 18.16
C HIS A 86 -1.07 -10.38 18.22
N TRP A 87 -0.44 -9.43 18.93
CA TRP A 87 1.02 -9.25 18.95
C TRP A 87 1.77 -10.44 19.53
N GLU A 88 1.38 -10.87 20.73
CA GLU A 88 2.12 -11.92 21.48
C GLU A 88 2.09 -13.27 20.75
N GLU A 89 0.99 -13.57 20.06
CA GLU A 89 0.83 -14.79 19.26
C GLU A 89 1.39 -14.69 17.84
N SER A 90 1.87 -13.51 17.43
CA SER A 90 2.49 -13.31 16.13
C SER A 90 3.93 -13.79 16.14
N THR A 91 4.34 -14.46 15.06
CA THR A 91 5.74 -14.84 14.84
C THR A 91 6.61 -13.62 14.61
N GLU A 92 7.93 -13.75 14.76
CA GLU A 92 8.90 -12.69 14.44
C GLU A 92 8.71 -12.14 13.03
N TRP A 93 8.50 -13.02 12.03
CA TRP A 93 8.18 -12.62 10.67
C TRP A 93 6.89 -11.78 10.58
N GLN A 94 5.80 -12.21 11.24
CA GLN A 94 4.55 -11.45 11.23
C GLN A 94 4.71 -10.06 11.86
N ARG A 95 5.47 -9.96 12.96
CA ARG A 95 5.80 -8.70 13.63
C ARG A 95 6.60 -7.77 12.73
N ASP A 96 7.59 -8.31 12.03
CA ASP A 96 8.39 -7.58 11.04
C ASP A 96 7.53 -7.01 9.90
N TYR A 97 6.58 -7.79 9.39
CA TYR A 97 5.61 -7.29 8.40
C TYR A 97 4.68 -6.22 8.97
N VAL A 98 4.21 -6.36 10.21
CA VAL A 98 3.44 -5.29 10.87
C VAL A 98 4.23 -3.99 10.91
N TYR A 99 5.49 -4.01 11.36
CA TYR A 99 6.34 -2.82 11.41
C TYR A 99 6.59 -2.20 10.03
N LYS A 100 6.77 -3.05 9.02
CA LYS A 100 7.08 -2.64 7.67
C LYS A 100 5.87 -2.04 6.94
N TYR A 101 4.65 -2.51 7.21
CA TYR A 101 3.45 -2.19 6.41
C TYR A 101 2.33 -1.47 7.18
N GLN A 102 2.34 -1.47 8.52
CA GLN A 102 1.25 -0.92 9.33
C GLN A 102 1.61 0.37 10.06
N LYS A 103 0.64 1.27 10.18
CA LYS A 103 0.84 2.55 10.86
C LYS A 103 0.83 2.33 12.37
N LEU A 104 2.02 2.31 12.96
CA LEU A 104 2.21 2.14 14.41
C LEU A 104 2.37 3.49 15.11
N THR A 105 1.92 3.56 16.37
CA THR A 105 2.22 4.71 17.23
C THR A 105 3.67 4.64 17.71
N GLN A 106 4.29 5.79 17.98
CA GLN A 106 5.64 5.83 18.54
C GLN A 106 5.73 5.06 19.88
N SER A 107 4.67 5.15 20.71
CA SER A 107 4.60 4.41 21.96
C SER A 107 4.64 2.89 21.75
N PHE A 108 3.93 2.39 20.72
CA PHE A 108 3.97 0.97 20.37
C PHE A 108 5.35 0.56 19.87
N ILE A 109 5.93 1.36 18.96
CA ILE A 109 7.27 1.14 18.41
C ILE A 109 8.31 1.03 19.53
N ASN A 110 8.29 1.97 20.48
CA ASN A 110 9.22 2.00 21.60
C ASN A 110 9.04 0.81 22.54
N LYS A 111 7.78 0.44 22.82
CA LYS A 111 7.47 -0.70 23.70
C LYS A 111 7.98 -2.03 23.13
N HIS A 112 7.87 -2.20 21.81
CA HIS A 112 8.17 -3.46 21.11
C HIS A 112 9.47 -3.40 20.30
N TRP A 113 10.36 -2.45 20.60
CA TRP A 113 11.59 -2.24 19.85
C TRP A 113 12.54 -3.45 19.88
N GLU A 114 12.61 -4.13 21.02
CA GLU A 114 13.45 -5.32 21.20
C GLU A 114 12.84 -6.58 20.54
N ASP A 115 11.55 -6.56 20.24
CA ASP A 115 10.86 -7.68 19.55
C ASP A 115 11.22 -7.75 18.05
N LEU A 116 11.90 -6.74 17.52
CA LEU A 116 12.29 -6.66 16.12
C LEU A 116 13.59 -7.41 15.81
N THR A 117 13.72 -7.88 14.58
CA THR A 117 15.03 -8.29 14.07
C THR A 117 15.98 -7.09 13.98
N GLU A 118 17.28 -7.35 14.10
CA GLU A 118 18.33 -6.31 13.95
C GLU A 118 18.21 -5.59 12.59
N PHE A 119 17.91 -6.35 11.53
CA PHE A 119 17.67 -5.81 10.20
C PHE A 119 16.56 -4.76 10.19
N HIS A 120 15.43 -5.00 10.85
CA HIS A 120 14.30 -4.08 10.88
C HIS A 120 14.56 -2.85 11.77
N ARG A 121 15.25 -3.00 12.90
CA ARG A 121 15.71 -1.87 13.70
C ARG A 121 16.65 -0.96 12.90
N ASN A 122 17.63 -1.55 12.21
CA ASN A 122 18.58 -0.83 11.37
C ASN A 122 17.88 -0.09 10.23
N ARG A 123 16.95 -0.76 9.53
CA ARG A 123 16.16 -0.14 8.47
C ARG A 123 15.31 1.02 8.98
N THR A 124 14.59 0.85 10.09
CA THR A 124 13.73 1.88 10.69
C THR A 124 14.55 3.10 11.08
N THR A 125 15.71 2.86 11.71
CA THR A 125 16.66 3.91 12.08
C THR A 125 17.17 4.68 10.85
N GLN A 126 17.52 3.98 9.76
CA GLN A 126 17.95 4.62 8.51
C GLN A 126 16.83 5.48 7.88
N ILE A 127 15.59 4.99 7.86
CA ILE A 127 14.46 5.75 7.31
C ILE A 127 14.23 7.02 8.14
N HIS A 128 14.22 6.90 9.47
CA HIS A 128 14.01 8.03 10.37
C HIS A 128 15.12 9.09 10.24
N LYS A 129 16.40 8.67 10.26
CA LYS A 129 17.56 9.58 10.11
C LYS A 129 17.57 10.35 8.79
N ASN A 130 17.08 9.73 7.71
CA ASN A 130 17.11 10.31 6.36
C ASN A 130 15.80 11.03 5.97
N TYR A 131 14.81 11.08 6.87
CA TYR A 131 13.51 11.64 6.52
C TYR A 131 13.60 13.17 6.40
N PRO A 132 13.26 13.76 5.24
CA PRO A 132 13.42 15.19 5.03
C PRO A 132 12.39 16.02 5.80
N THR A 133 12.87 17.13 6.36
CA THR A 133 12.03 18.19 6.91
C THR A 133 11.10 18.76 5.84
N LYS A 134 9.99 19.39 6.26
CA LYS A 134 9.04 20.02 5.32
C LYS A 134 9.72 21.04 4.40
N THR A 135 10.70 21.78 4.90
CA THR A 135 11.46 22.76 4.13
C THR A 135 12.31 22.10 3.05
N GLU A 136 13.02 21.02 3.40
CA GLU A 136 13.79 20.23 2.43
C GLU A 136 12.89 19.58 1.39
N ARG A 137 11.72 19.07 1.79
CA ARG A 137 10.71 18.52 0.87
C ARG A 137 10.28 19.53 -0.19
N ILE A 138 9.98 20.76 0.23
CA ILE A 138 9.62 21.86 -0.69
C ILE A 138 10.79 22.21 -1.62
N LYS A 139 12.02 22.26 -1.09
CA LYS A 139 13.23 22.53 -1.89
C LYS A 139 13.43 21.43 -2.96
N ARG A 140 13.42 20.17 -2.56
CA ARG A 140 13.55 19.00 -3.44
C ARG A 140 12.45 18.97 -4.51
N ALA A 141 11.21 19.30 -4.17
CA ALA A 141 10.11 19.38 -5.14
C ALA A 141 10.39 20.42 -6.24
N LYS A 142 10.92 21.59 -5.86
CA LYS A 142 11.28 22.66 -6.81
C LYS A 142 12.45 22.27 -7.69
N GLU A 143 13.47 21.62 -7.12
CA GLU A 143 14.63 21.11 -7.86
C GLU A 143 14.20 20.04 -8.88
N TYR A 144 13.40 19.06 -8.46
CA TYR A 144 12.83 18.04 -9.32
C TYR A 144 11.99 18.65 -10.45
N ALA A 145 11.16 19.66 -10.13
CA ALA A 145 10.36 20.34 -11.15
C ALA A 145 11.23 21.05 -12.18
N LYS A 146 12.28 21.76 -11.73
CA LYS A 146 13.25 22.42 -12.62
C LYS A 146 13.98 21.42 -13.51
N GLN A 147 14.46 20.32 -12.94
CA GLN A 147 15.18 19.27 -13.64
C GLN A 147 14.35 18.65 -14.77
N HIS A 148 13.05 18.47 -14.55
CA HIS A 148 12.16 17.78 -15.48
C HIS A 148 11.20 18.69 -16.25
N GLY A 149 11.33 20.02 -16.11
CA GLY A 149 10.45 20.99 -16.78
C GLY A 149 8.97 20.91 -16.33
N LEU A 150 8.72 20.52 -15.07
CA LEU A 150 7.37 20.36 -14.53
C LEU A 150 6.80 21.68 -14.00
N LYS A 151 5.48 21.81 -14.08
CA LYS A 151 4.77 23.01 -13.64
C LYS A 151 4.57 23.01 -12.12
N ILE A 152 4.83 24.17 -11.50
CA ILE A 152 4.42 24.46 -10.12
C ILE A 152 3.37 25.58 -10.17
N LYS A 153 2.22 25.36 -9.52
CA LYS A 153 1.18 26.39 -9.34
C LYS A 153 0.80 26.49 -7.87
N GLY A 154 1.16 27.61 -7.24
CA GLY A 154 0.98 27.80 -5.80
C GLY A 154 1.72 26.73 -5.00
N LYS A 155 0.99 25.99 -4.16
CA LYS A 155 1.54 24.92 -3.31
C LYS A 155 1.63 23.54 -3.98
N TRP A 156 1.39 23.45 -5.28
CA TRP A 156 1.26 22.19 -6.00
C TRP A 156 2.33 22.03 -7.08
N LEU A 157 2.99 20.87 -7.07
CA LEU A 157 3.80 20.33 -8.17
C LEU A 157 2.91 19.45 -9.06
N TYR A 158 2.92 19.66 -10.37
CA TYR A 158 2.19 18.83 -11.32
C TYR A 158 3.13 17.77 -11.91
N ALA A 159 2.70 16.52 -11.89
CA ALA A 159 3.46 15.37 -12.35
C ALA A 159 2.50 14.31 -12.92
N PHE A 160 2.97 13.09 -13.12
CA PHE A 160 2.20 12.03 -13.75
C PHE A 160 2.29 10.70 -12.99
N ARG A 161 1.31 9.84 -13.26
CA ARG A 161 1.27 8.42 -12.93
C ARG A 161 0.83 7.63 -14.17
N ASN A 162 0.95 6.31 -14.08
CA ASN A 162 0.38 5.39 -15.06
C ASN A 162 -0.73 4.58 -14.39
N HIS A 163 -1.97 4.80 -14.83
CA HIS A 163 -3.13 4.01 -14.43
C HIS A 163 -3.64 3.18 -15.61
N ASP A 164 -4.36 2.10 -15.33
CA ASP A 164 -5.06 1.34 -16.38
C ASP A 164 -6.36 2.04 -16.82
N GLU A 165 -7.08 1.45 -17.78
CA GLU A 165 -8.35 1.97 -18.31
C GLU A 165 -9.43 2.14 -17.23
N ARG A 166 -9.31 1.45 -16.09
CA ARG A 166 -10.26 1.51 -14.96
C ARG A 166 -9.83 2.53 -13.90
N GLY A 167 -8.70 3.22 -14.11
CA GLY A 167 -8.13 4.17 -13.15
C GLY A 167 -7.40 3.52 -11.98
N CYS A 168 -7.05 2.24 -12.09
CA CYS A 168 -6.28 1.52 -11.08
C CYS A 168 -4.77 1.74 -11.27
N GLY A 169 -4.02 1.63 -10.18
CA GLY A 169 -2.57 1.50 -10.28
C GLY A 169 -2.16 0.19 -10.97
N MET A 170 -1.09 0.20 -11.77
CA MET A 170 -0.66 -0.96 -12.58
C MET A 170 -0.41 -2.25 -11.79
N TRP A 171 -0.14 -2.16 -10.48
CA TRP A 171 0.26 -3.30 -9.63
C TRP A 171 -0.85 -3.87 -8.76
N ASN A 172 -1.87 -3.08 -8.44
CA ASN A 172 -3.01 -3.55 -7.66
C ASN A 172 -4.31 -2.99 -8.24
N LYS A 173 -5.03 -3.85 -8.95
CA LYS A 173 -6.27 -3.51 -9.67
C LYS A 173 -7.49 -3.33 -8.75
N THR A 174 -7.34 -3.55 -7.44
CA THR A 174 -8.38 -3.24 -6.45
C THR A 174 -8.23 -1.85 -5.83
N ILE A 175 -7.13 -1.14 -6.11
CA ILE A 175 -6.89 0.24 -5.65
C ILE A 175 -7.24 1.23 -6.77
N PHE A 176 -8.33 1.96 -6.54
CA PHE A 176 -8.85 2.97 -7.47
C PHE A 176 -8.53 4.39 -6.99
N TYR A 177 -8.02 5.22 -7.90
CA TYR A 177 -7.75 6.62 -7.64
C TYR A 177 -8.80 7.52 -8.30
N SER A 178 -9.58 8.21 -7.48
CA SER A 178 -10.64 9.12 -7.91
C SER A 178 -10.08 10.55 -8.01
N LYS A 179 -10.48 11.25 -9.07
CA LYS A 179 -10.17 12.67 -9.26
C LYS A 179 -10.67 13.51 -8.07
N GLY A 180 -9.87 14.49 -7.65
CA GLY A 180 -10.24 15.39 -6.54
C GLY A 180 -9.92 14.87 -5.14
N LYS A 181 -9.64 13.58 -4.98
CA LYS A 181 -9.32 12.98 -3.67
C LYS A 181 -7.83 13.00 -3.39
N LEU A 182 -7.45 13.53 -2.22
CA LEU A 182 -6.07 13.48 -1.75
C LEU A 182 -5.75 12.09 -1.18
N TYR A 183 -4.82 11.40 -1.81
CA TYR A 183 -4.28 10.13 -1.35
C TYR A 183 -3.02 10.37 -0.53
N ARG A 184 -2.84 9.59 0.54
CA ARG A 184 -1.70 9.70 1.45
C ARG A 184 -1.10 8.33 1.73
N ASP A 185 0.21 8.28 1.79
CA ASP A 185 1.01 7.16 2.28
C ASP A 185 1.89 7.68 3.42
N TRP A 186 1.68 7.14 4.62
CA TRP A 186 2.38 7.54 5.83
C TRP A 186 3.76 6.88 5.95
N HIS A 187 4.07 5.91 5.09
CA HIS A 187 5.30 5.11 5.14
C HIS A 187 6.25 5.43 3.97
N CYS A 188 6.33 6.68 3.50
CA CYS A 188 7.17 7.00 2.35
C CYS A 188 8.68 6.86 2.64
N ASP A 189 9.41 6.06 1.86
CA ASP A 189 10.84 5.79 2.07
C ASP A 189 11.73 6.90 1.45
N PRO A 190 12.59 7.58 2.23
CA PRO A 190 13.42 8.68 1.73
C PRO A 190 14.72 8.26 1.04
N ARG A 191 15.05 6.96 0.98
CA ARG A 191 16.35 6.49 0.47
C ARG A 191 16.43 6.55 -1.06
N VAL A 192 17.35 7.36 -1.58
CA VAL A 192 17.53 7.64 -3.02
C VAL A 192 17.84 6.39 -3.84
N GLY A 193 18.72 5.51 -3.33
CA GLY A 193 19.18 4.30 -4.04
C GLY A 193 18.24 3.09 -3.94
N VAL A 194 17.15 3.19 -3.16
CA VAL A 194 16.16 2.10 -3.08
C VAL A 194 15.09 2.36 -4.11
N GLU A 195 15.06 1.60 -5.20
CA GLU A 195 14.13 1.86 -6.30
C GLU A 195 12.66 1.58 -5.95
N ASN A 196 12.44 0.42 -5.36
CA ASN A 196 11.13 -0.12 -5.03
C ASN A 196 11.00 -0.16 -3.51
N SER A 197 10.24 0.80 -3.00
CA SER A 197 9.90 0.90 -1.60
C SER A 197 8.59 1.67 -1.48
N PHE A 198 8.14 1.84 -0.25
CA PHE A 198 6.93 2.54 0.12
C PHE A 198 6.95 4.03 -0.20
N GLY A 199 5.78 4.61 -0.34
CA GLY A 199 5.57 5.94 -0.89
C GLY A 199 4.85 5.89 -2.23
N LEU A 200 4.12 6.96 -2.53
CA LEU A 200 3.39 7.07 -3.78
C LEU A 200 4.37 7.51 -4.88
N GLY A 201 4.51 6.70 -5.92
CA GLY A 201 5.32 7.04 -7.09
C GLY A 201 4.71 8.17 -7.93
N ILE A 202 5.53 9.11 -8.38
CA ILE A 202 5.20 10.05 -9.46
C ILE A 202 6.32 10.05 -10.49
N TRP A 203 5.99 10.45 -11.71
CA TRP A 203 6.92 10.51 -12.83
C TRP A 203 6.82 11.84 -13.58
N PRO A 204 7.85 12.20 -14.35
CA PRO A 204 7.82 13.37 -15.22
C PRO A 204 6.86 13.24 -16.40
N LYS A 205 6.49 12.00 -16.76
CA LYS A 205 5.61 11.64 -17.88
C LYS A 205 4.73 10.46 -17.48
N GLY A 206 3.53 10.38 -18.07
CA GLY A 206 2.60 9.27 -17.83
C GLY A 206 1.21 9.60 -18.38
N ASN A 207 0.29 8.63 -18.30
CA ASN A 207 -1.06 8.77 -18.84
C ASN A 207 -2.06 9.45 -17.88
N THR A 208 -1.72 9.58 -16.60
CA THR A 208 -2.60 10.16 -15.58
C THR A 208 -1.95 11.36 -14.92
N PRO A 209 -2.47 12.58 -15.15
CA PRO A 209 -2.02 13.77 -14.46
C PRO A 209 -2.30 13.71 -12.96
N VAL A 210 -1.33 14.16 -12.17
CA VAL A 210 -1.49 14.32 -10.72
C VAL A 210 -0.91 15.64 -10.25
N ARG A 211 -1.38 16.10 -9.09
CA ARG A 211 -0.76 17.18 -8.34
C ARG A 211 -0.31 16.72 -6.97
N VAL A 212 0.85 17.21 -6.55
CA VAL A 212 1.53 16.86 -5.30
C VAL A 212 1.69 18.12 -4.47
N PRO A 213 1.27 18.14 -3.19
CA PRO A 213 1.62 19.25 -2.31
C PRO A 213 3.13 19.33 -2.21
N LEU A 214 3.74 20.51 -2.38
CA LEU A 214 5.22 20.64 -2.36
C LEU A 214 5.84 20.06 -1.09
N GLY A 215 5.17 20.23 0.05
CA GLY A 215 5.60 19.68 1.33
C GLY A 215 5.49 18.16 1.46
N SER A 216 4.90 17.45 0.49
CA SER A 216 4.76 15.99 0.49
C SER A 216 5.77 15.29 -0.42
N PHE A 217 6.65 16.03 -1.11
CA PHE A 217 7.71 15.44 -1.93
C PHE A 217 8.84 14.90 -1.05
N VAL A 218 9.17 13.61 -1.13
CA VAL A 218 10.18 13.03 -0.23
C VAL A 218 11.52 12.89 -0.92
N VAL A 219 11.56 12.19 -2.06
CA VAL A 219 12.83 11.86 -2.71
C VAL A 219 12.65 11.63 -4.21
N ALA A 220 13.58 12.17 -5.01
CA ALA A 220 13.80 11.72 -6.38
C ALA A 220 14.65 10.44 -6.32
N VAL A 221 14.13 9.34 -6.83
CA VAL A 221 14.81 8.03 -6.79
C VAL A 221 15.87 8.03 -7.89
N SER A 222 17.01 7.39 -7.65
CA SER A 222 18.09 7.26 -8.65
C SER A 222 17.72 6.23 -9.72
N ARG A 223 16.69 6.53 -10.52
CA ARG A 223 16.21 5.73 -11.65
C ARG A 223 16.18 6.57 -12.92
N HIS A 224 16.46 5.92 -14.04
CA HIS A 224 16.49 6.55 -15.36
C HIS A 224 15.13 7.14 -15.79
N ASP A 225 14.02 6.63 -15.26
CA ASP A 225 12.65 7.09 -15.58
C ASP A 225 12.22 8.36 -14.82
N GLY A 226 13.10 8.90 -13.96
CA GLY A 226 12.81 10.09 -13.16
C GLY A 226 11.76 9.85 -12.07
N LYS A 227 11.54 8.60 -11.64
CA LYS A 227 10.61 8.27 -10.55
C LYS A 227 10.94 9.08 -9.29
N ALA A 228 9.95 9.73 -8.72
CA ALA A 228 10.02 10.31 -7.38
C ALA A 228 8.99 9.66 -6.46
N ARG A 229 9.25 9.70 -5.15
CA ARG A 229 8.33 9.24 -4.12
C ARG A 229 7.80 10.41 -3.30
N VAL A 230 6.50 10.36 -3.06
CA VAL A 230 5.75 11.40 -2.35
C VAL A 230 4.85 10.76 -1.30
N GLU A 231 4.63 11.48 -0.19
CA GLU A 231 3.67 11.08 0.84
C GLU A 231 2.22 11.26 0.38
N ALA A 232 1.97 12.14 -0.59
CA ALA A 232 0.62 12.46 -1.00
C ALA A 232 0.53 12.96 -2.44
N PHE A 233 -0.55 12.61 -3.12
CA PHE A 233 -0.94 13.19 -4.40
C PHE A 233 -2.45 13.21 -4.56
N GLU A 234 -2.92 13.98 -5.53
CA GLU A 234 -4.29 14.01 -6.01
C GLU A 234 -4.31 13.83 -7.53
N VAL A 235 -5.24 13.01 -8.03
CA VAL A 235 -5.49 12.89 -9.48
C VAL A 235 -6.26 14.12 -9.97
N VAL A 236 -5.82 14.72 -11.08
CA VAL A 236 -6.41 15.96 -11.65
C VAL A 236 -7.09 15.74 -12.99
#